data_AF-A0A518FL90-F1
#
_entry.id   AF-A0A518FL90-F1
#
_cell.length_a   1.000
_cell.length_b   1.000
_cell.length_c   1.000
_cell.angle_alpha   90.00
_cell.angle_beta   90.00
_cell.angle_gamma   90.00
#
_symmetry.space_group_name_H-M   'P 1'
#
loop_
_entity.id
_entity.type
_entity.pdbx_description
1 polymer ?
#
loop_
_entity_poly.entity_id
_entity_poly.type
_entity_poly.pdbx_seq_one_letter_code
_entity_poly.pdbx_strand_id
1 'polypeptide(L)'
;MSLEDLKIYHWNLTLEYLEMYPVWGAFDDDDSEIIRPVTAADPFTMDCDPLTIKSDFKTPDGLVMLGCILCDCEDAEVNMVEIFFAGNRFPFSTSVADLQKQTLQRLQNSICHSEDPIFPLYYQTHTLSPDGKKIEGYFSPF
;
A
#
# COMPACT_ATOMS: atom_id res chain seq x y z
N MET A 1 14.98 9.64 -21.08
CA MET A 1 13.65 9.75 -20.46
C MET A 1 13.90 9.51 -18.99
N SER A 2 13.84 10.56 -18.18
CA SER A 2 13.99 10.41 -16.72
C SER A 2 12.74 9.72 -16.19
N LEU A 3 12.87 9.02 -15.05
CA LEU A 3 11.71 8.43 -14.36
C LEU A 3 10.67 9.51 -13.96
N GLU A 4 11.08 10.77 -13.89
CA GLU A 4 10.26 11.95 -13.59
C GLU A 4 9.29 12.32 -14.73
N ASP A 5 9.57 11.89 -15.97
CA ASP A 5 8.71 12.18 -17.14
C ASP A 5 7.57 11.16 -17.32
N LEU A 6 7.57 10.06 -16.57
CA LEU A 6 6.60 8.98 -16.74
C LEU A 6 5.35 9.23 -15.89
N LYS A 7 4.29 9.71 -16.53
CA LYS A 7 2.95 9.77 -15.91
C LYS A 7 2.40 8.35 -15.76
N ILE A 8 2.40 7.83 -14.54
CA ILE A 8 1.72 6.58 -14.21
C ILE A 8 0.50 6.94 -13.39
N TYR A 9 -0.66 6.46 -13.82
CA TYR A 9 -1.90 6.62 -13.07
C TYR A 9 -1.96 5.60 -11.93
N HIS A 10 -2.54 5.97 -10.79
CA HIS A 10 -2.58 5.13 -9.59
C HIS A 10 -3.23 3.75 -9.85
N TRP A 11 -4.24 3.67 -10.71
CA TRP A 11 -4.87 2.39 -11.08
C TRP A 11 -3.93 1.43 -11.86
N ASN A 12 -2.86 1.93 -12.46
CA ASN A 12 -1.84 1.13 -13.15
C ASN A 12 -0.68 0.72 -12.22
N LEU A 13 -0.72 1.06 -10.93
CA LEU A 13 0.30 0.68 -9.97
C LEU A 13 0.40 -0.85 -9.84
N THR A 14 1.63 -1.38 -9.93
CA THR A 14 1.95 -2.79 -9.74
C THR A 14 3.00 -2.97 -8.64
N LEU A 15 3.07 -4.17 -8.06
CA LEU A 15 4.14 -4.51 -7.12
C LEU A 15 5.53 -4.42 -7.74
N GLU A 16 5.68 -4.80 -9.02
CA GLU A 16 6.94 -4.68 -9.75
C GLU A 16 7.44 -3.23 -9.83
N TYR A 17 6.52 -2.27 -9.91
CA TYR A 17 6.90 -0.86 -9.86
C TYR A 17 7.40 -0.45 -8.47
N LEU A 18 6.68 -0.88 -7.43
CA LEU A 18 7.04 -0.60 -6.02
C LEU A 18 8.30 -1.36 -5.55
N GLU A 19 8.78 -2.35 -6.30
CA GLU A 19 10.07 -2.99 -6.03
C GLU A 19 11.25 -2.08 -6.29
N MET A 20 11.10 -1.11 -7.20
CA MET A 20 12.18 -0.20 -7.54
C MET A 20 12.24 0.95 -6.53
N TYR A 21 11.10 1.59 -6.25
CA TYR A 21 11.00 2.74 -5.36
C TYR A 21 9.60 2.84 -4.73
N PRO A 22 9.45 3.38 -3.50
CA PRO A 22 8.18 3.92 -3.05
C PRO A 22 7.69 5.03 -3.99
N VAL A 23 6.40 5.36 -3.92
CA VAL A 23 5.81 6.39 -4.79
C VAL A 23 4.93 7.37 -4.01
N TRP A 24 5.03 8.65 -4.36
CA TRP A 24 4.09 9.70 -3.98
C TRP A 24 2.83 9.60 -4.83
N GLY A 25 1.66 9.68 -4.21
CA GLY A 25 0.42 10.02 -4.90
C GLY A 25 0.41 11.49 -5.23
N ALA A 26 -0.19 11.86 -6.35
CA ALA A 26 -0.23 13.23 -6.82
C ALA A 26 -1.42 13.45 -7.74
N PHE A 27 -1.74 14.70 -8.01
CA PHE A 27 -2.68 15.09 -9.06
C PHE A 27 -1.92 15.80 -10.17
N ASP A 28 -2.31 15.55 -11.42
CA ASP A 28 -1.85 16.33 -12.56
C ASP A 28 -2.79 17.51 -12.86
N ASP A 29 -2.50 18.29 -13.91
CA ASP A 29 -3.26 19.49 -14.27
C ASP A 29 -4.75 19.23 -14.56
N ASP A 30 -5.12 17.98 -14.84
CA ASP A 30 -6.49 17.54 -15.10
C ASP A 30 -7.15 16.91 -13.85
N ASP A 31 -6.60 17.14 -12.66
CA ASP A 31 -7.00 16.54 -11.38
C ASP A 31 -7.04 15.00 -11.43
N SER A 32 -6.21 14.37 -12.28
CA SER A 32 -6.13 12.91 -12.36
C SER A 32 -5.08 12.39 -11.39
N GLU A 33 -5.44 11.33 -10.64
CA GLU A 33 -4.52 10.66 -9.71
C GLU A 33 -3.37 9.98 -10.46
N ILE A 34 -2.17 10.54 -10.28
CA ILE A 34 -0.91 10.02 -10.76
C ILE A 34 -0.02 9.59 -9.59
N ILE A 35 1.02 8.83 -9.89
CA ILE A 35 2.07 8.48 -8.95
C ILE A 35 3.42 8.98 -9.44
N ARG A 36 4.30 9.37 -8.52
CA ARG A 36 5.68 9.78 -8.82
C ARG A 36 6.66 8.98 -7.95
N PRO A 37 7.75 8.44 -8.48
CA PRO A 37 8.72 7.70 -7.67
C PRO A 37 9.41 8.61 -6.67
N VAL A 38 9.64 8.11 -5.46
CA VAL A 38 10.49 8.76 -4.46
C VAL A 38 11.94 8.72 -4.94
N THR A 39 12.61 9.87 -5.02
CA THR A 39 14.00 9.98 -5.50
C THR A 39 14.92 10.56 -4.44
N ALA A 40 16.25 10.50 -4.64
CA ALA A 40 17.19 11.14 -3.71
C ALA A 40 17.11 12.68 -3.70
N ALA A 41 16.62 13.27 -4.80
CA ALA A 41 16.40 14.72 -4.90
C ALA A 41 15.14 15.16 -4.16
N ASP A 42 14.18 14.24 -4.05
CA ASP A 42 12.91 14.41 -3.38
C ASP A 42 12.56 13.14 -2.57
N PRO A 43 13.27 12.93 -1.44
CA PRO A 43 13.10 11.69 -0.68
C PRO A 43 11.79 11.69 0.11
N PHE A 44 11.30 12.88 0.50
CA PHE A 44 10.15 13.13 1.38
C PHE A 44 9.79 14.63 1.34
N THR A 45 9.48 15.23 0.17
CA THR A 45 8.93 16.59 0.17
C THR A 45 7.71 16.62 1.07
N MET A 46 7.73 17.52 2.04
CA MET A 46 6.73 17.74 3.09
C MET A 46 5.35 18.20 2.55
N ASP A 47 5.09 18.01 1.27
CA ASP A 47 3.78 18.27 0.70
C ASP A 47 2.92 17.03 0.96
N CYS A 48 1.68 17.27 1.41
CA CYS A 48 0.74 16.34 2.05
C CYS A 48 0.21 15.22 1.13
N ASP A 49 1.06 14.73 0.24
CA ASP A 49 0.78 13.72 -0.76
C ASP A 49 0.89 12.32 -0.13
N PRO A 50 -0.08 11.42 -0.38
CA PRO A 50 -0.08 10.08 0.21
C PRO A 50 1.10 9.25 -0.32
N LEU A 51 1.79 8.56 0.58
CA LEU A 51 2.94 7.73 0.24
C LEU A 51 2.52 6.27 0.11
N THR A 52 2.87 5.64 -1.02
CA THR A 52 2.62 4.22 -1.27
C THR A 52 3.92 3.42 -1.22
N ILE A 53 3.96 2.38 -0.37
CA ILE A 53 5.17 1.62 -0.09
C ILE A 53 4.88 0.12 -0.18
N LYS A 54 5.76 -0.63 -0.84
CA LYS A 54 5.72 -2.11 -0.83
C LYS A 54 5.94 -2.64 0.59
N SER A 55 5.09 -3.58 0.99
CA SER A 55 5.11 -4.20 2.31
C SER A 55 4.79 -5.69 2.25
N ASP A 56 5.37 -6.43 3.19
CA ASP A 56 4.93 -7.78 3.53
C ASP A 56 3.80 -7.68 4.54
N PHE A 57 2.79 -8.53 4.39
CA PHE A 57 1.68 -8.66 5.32
C PHE A 57 1.64 -10.06 5.90
N LYS A 58 1.53 -10.15 7.22
CA LYS A 58 1.42 -11.42 7.93
C LYS A 58 0.10 -11.46 8.70
N THR A 59 -0.70 -12.47 8.40
CA THR A 59 -1.94 -12.79 9.12
C THR A 59 -1.64 -13.41 10.49
N PRO A 60 -2.63 -13.43 11.42
CA PRO A 60 -2.50 -14.07 12.73
C PRO A 60 -2.08 -15.56 12.71
N ASP A 61 -2.52 -16.32 11.70
CA ASP A 61 -2.15 -17.73 11.50
C ASP A 61 -0.76 -17.89 10.85
N GLY A 62 -0.14 -16.80 10.42
CA GLY A 62 1.22 -16.75 9.91
C GLY A 62 1.36 -16.83 8.39
N LEU A 63 0.26 -16.83 7.63
CA LEU A 63 0.30 -16.65 6.17
C LEU A 63 0.93 -15.29 5.83
N VAL A 64 1.86 -15.31 4.87
CA VAL A 64 2.54 -14.12 4.37
C VAL A 64 2.02 -13.78 2.97
N MET A 65 1.65 -12.52 2.77
CA MET A 65 1.15 -11.97 1.51
C MET A 65 1.93 -10.71 1.16
N LEU A 66 2.02 -10.40 -0.13
CA LEU A 66 2.63 -9.17 -0.60
C LEU A 66 1.57 -8.10 -0.82
N GLY A 67 1.95 -6.85 -0.63
CA GLY A 67 1.09 -5.74 -0.96
C GLY A 67 1.77 -4.40 -0.86
N CYS A 68 0.96 -3.38 -0.66
CA CYS A 68 1.44 -2.05 -0.32
C CYS A 68 0.60 -1.41 0.78
N ILE A 69 1.24 -0.52 1.52
CA ILE A 69 0.56 0.41 2.42
C ILE A 69 0.44 1.76 1.72
N LEU A 70 -0.66 2.46 1.99
CA LEU A 70 -0.81 3.90 1.77
C LEU A 70 -0.78 4.57 3.15
N CYS A 71 0.19 5.45 3.37
CA CYS A 71 0.28 6.26 4.57
C CYS A 71 0.17 7.74 4.24
N ASP A 72 -0.55 8.48 5.09
CA ASP A 72 -0.54 9.92 5.07
C ASP A 72 0.77 10.42 5.70
N CYS A 73 1.45 11.35 5.04
CA CYS A 73 2.71 11.89 5.53
C CYS A 73 2.56 12.86 6.70
N GLU A 74 1.37 13.45 6.92
CA GLU A 74 1.15 14.35 8.06
C GLU A 74 1.23 13.61 9.39
N ASP A 75 0.55 12.47 9.48
CA ASP A 75 0.42 11.69 10.72
C ASP A 75 1.19 10.36 10.71
N ALA A 76 1.83 10.01 9.58
CA ALA A 76 2.47 8.71 9.33
C ALA A 76 1.55 7.51 9.60
N GLU A 77 0.23 7.71 9.55
CA GLU A 77 -0.76 6.69 9.78
C GLU A 77 -1.08 5.92 8.50
N VAL A 78 -1.16 4.60 8.60
CA VAL A 78 -1.56 3.73 7.49
C VAL A 78 -3.07 3.72 7.40
N ASN A 79 -3.61 4.50 6.45
CA ASN A 79 -5.05 4.65 6.23
C ASN A 79 -5.61 3.57 5.31
N MET A 80 -4.75 2.96 4.50
CA MET A 80 -5.13 1.95 3.53
C MET A 80 -4.01 0.95 3.28
N VAL A 81 -4.37 -0.29 3.01
CA VAL A 81 -3.49 -1.35 2.53
C VAL A 81 -4.10 -1.98 1.29
N GLU A 82 -3.27 -2.47 0.39
CA GLU A 82 -3.73 -3.26 -0.74
C GLU A 82 -2.94 -4.56 -0.81
N ILE A 83 -3.64 -5.68 -0.70
CA ILE A 83 -3.04 -7.01 -0.77
C ILE A 83 -3.09 -7.51 -2.21
N PHE A 84 -1.98 -8.05 -2.68
CA PHE A 84 -1.85 -8.65 -4.00
C PHE A 84 -1.69 -10.15 -3.80
N PHE A 85 -2.70 -10.92 -4.21
CA PHE A 85 -2.71 -12.37 -4.02
C PHE A 85 -3.27 -13.07 -5.26
N ALA A 86 -2.54 -14.06 -5.77
CA ALA A 86 -2.90 -14.84 -6.96
C ALA A 86 -3.34 -13.98 -8.17
N GLY A 87 -2.62 -12.88 -8.43
CA GLY A 87 -2.92 -11.94 -9.53
C GLY A 87 -4.12 -11.01 -9.30
N ASN A 88 -4.72 -11.04 -8.11
CA ASN A 88 -5.83 -10.18 -7.73
C ASN A 88 -5.40 -9.12 -6.71
N ARG A 89 -6.11 -7.99 -6.70
CA ARG A 89 -5.93 -6.88 -5.76
C ARG A 89 -7.09 -6.82 -4.76
N PHE A 90 -6.76 -6.63 -3.49
CA PHE A 90 -7.70 -6.58 -2.38
C PHE A 90 -7.43 -5.32 -1.54
N PRO A 91 -8.10 -4.20 -1.87
CA PRO A 91 -7.93 -2.94 -1.15
C PRO A 91 -8.70 -2.94 0.17
N PHE A 92 -8.02 -2.56 1.25
CA PHE A 92 -8.62 -2.33 2.55
C PHE A 92 -8.29 -0.95 3.12
N SER A 93 -9.30 -0.22 3.59
CA SER A 93 -9.22 1.14 4.10
C SER A 93 -10.03 1.26 5.38
N THR A 94 -9.52 2.03 6.34
CA THR A 94 -10.22 2.33 7.60
C THR A 94 -11.45 3.22 7.40
N SER A 95 -11.52 3.96 6.28
CA SER A 95 -12.57 4.96 6.05
C SER A 95 -13.85 4.41 5.40
N VAL A 96 -13.81 3.21 4.82
CA VAL A 96 -14.94 2.67 4.01
C VAL A 96 -15.30 1.23 4.41
N ALA A 97 -15.74 1.05 5.66
CA ALA A 97 -16.00 -0.26 6.29
C ALA A 97 -16.95 -1.19 5.51
N ASP A 98 -17.96 -0.65 4.82
CA ASP A 98 -18.97 -1.46 4.13
C ASP A 98 -18.39 -2.21 2.91
N LEU A 99 -17.45 -1.60 2.19
CA LEU A 99 -16.77 -2.25 1.06
C LEU A 99 -15.75 -3.30 1.53
N GLN A 100 -15.26 -3.18 2.78
CA GLN A 100 -14.25 -4.08 3.35
C GLN A 100 -14.73 -5.52 3.49
N LYS A 101 -16.01 -5.73 3.85
CA LYS A 101 -16.57 -7.08 4.04
C LYS A 101 -16.58 -7.88 2.73
N GLN A 102 -16.95 -7.24 1.63
CA GLN A 102 -16.96 -7.88 0.32
C GLN A 102 -15.54 -8.19 -0.15
N THR A 103 -14.60 -7.25 0.04
CA THR A 103 -13.19 -7.49 -0.28
C THR A 103 -12.59 -8.61 0.57
N LEU A 104 -12.89 -8.65 1.87
CA LEU A 104 -12.47 -9.72 2.78
C LEU A 104 -12.97 -11.09 2.31
N GLN A 105 -14.25 -11.19 1.97
CA GLN A 105 -14.83 -12.45 1.49
C GLN A 105 -14.15 -12.92 0.19
N ARG A 106 -13.86 -12.00 -0.73
CA ARG A 106 -13.12 -12.32 -1.97
C ARG A 106 -11.70 -12.80 -1.69
N LEU A 107 -11.02 -12.19 -0.72
CA LEU A 107 -9.67 -12.61 -0.30
C LEU A 107 -9.69 -13.99 0.35
N GLN A 108 -10.61 -14.24 1.29
CA GLN A 108 -10.78 -15.56 1.95
C GLN A 108 -11.04 -16.67 0.93
N ASN A 109 -11.91 -16.42 -0.05
CA ASN A 109 -12.17 -17.37 -1.13
C ASN A 109 -10.92 -17.66 -1.97
N SER A 110 -10.01 -16.69 -2.11
CA SER A 110 -8.78 -16.82 -2.89
C SER A 110 -7.68 -17.59 -2.15
N ILE A 111 -7.63 -17.48 -0.82
CA ILE A 111 -6.62 -18.14 0.02
C ILE A 111 -6.94 -19.63 0.23
N CYS A 112 -8.19 -20.06 -0.03
CA CYS A 112 -8.67 -21.44 0.18
C CYS A 112 -8.57 -21.93 1.65
N HIS A 113 -8.39 -21.02 2.62
CA HIS A 113 -8.46 -21.27 4.06
C HIS A 113 -9.68 -20.51 4.60
N SER A 114 -10.81 -21.20 4.77
CA SER A 114 -12.11 -20.52 4.96
C SER A 114 -12.45 -20.13 6.41
N GLU A 115 -11.61 -20.45 7.40
CA GLU A 115 -11.98 -20.25 8.81
C GLU A 115 -10.99 -19.41 9.64
N ASP A 116 -9.75 -19.24 9.18
CA ASP A 116 -8.76 -18.49 9.95
C ASP A 116 -8.96 -16.97 9.80
N PRO A 117 -8.77 -16.20 10.89
CA PRO A 117 -8.90 -14.75 10.84
C PRO A 117 -7.75 -14.15 10.02
N ILE A 118 -8.08 -13.31 9.03
CA ILE A 118 -7.08 -12.58 8.23
C ILE A 118 -6.55 -11.36 8.98
N PHE A 119 -7.43 -10.64 9.68
CA PHE A 119 -7.09 -9.43 10.43
C PHE A 119 -6.95 -9.71 11.94
N PRO A 120 -6.13 -8.93 12.67
CA PRO A 120 -5.30 -7.82 12.19
C PRO A 120 -4.10 -8.31 11.37
N LEU A 121 -3.72 -7.57 10.33
CA LEU A 121 -2.52 -7.85 9.54
C LEU A 121 -1.33 -7.14 10.17
N TYR A 122 -0.27 -7.87 10.50
CA TYR A 122 1.03 -7.25 10.75
C TYR A 122 1.64 -6.87 9.40
N TYR A 123 2.13 -5.64 9.25
CA TYR A 123 2.81 -5.19 8.05
C TYR A 123 4.24 -4.74 8.34
N GLN A 124 5.12 -4.89 7.35
CA GLN A 124 6.49 -4.41 7.41
C GLN A 124 6.95 -3.94 6.02
N THR A 125 7.45 -2.71 5.92
CA THR A 125 7.94 -2.14 4.66
C THR A 125 9.26 -2.75 4.23
N HIS A 126 9.49 -2.76 2.90
CA HIS A 126 10.78 -3.14 2.31
C HIS A 126 11.78 -1.99 2.37
N THR A 127 11.28 -0.75 2.34
CA THR A 127 12.07 0.49 2.41
C THR A 127 12.26 0.96 3.84
N LEU A 128 13.36 1.65 4.09
CA LEU A 128 13.68 2.28 5.38
C LEU A 128 13.21 3.74 5.38
N SER A 129 12.71 4.21 6.52
CA SER A 129 12.52 5.62 6.82
C SER A 129 13.86 6.35 6.92
N PRO A 130 13.87 7.70 6.89
CA PRO A 130 15.09 8.50 7.03
C PRO A 130 15.91 8.23 8.30
N ASP A 131 15.25 7.80 9.39
CA ASP A 131 15.92 7.42 10.64
C ASP A 131 16.46 5.98 10.62
N GLY A 132 16.40 5.30 9.47
CA GLY A 132 16.95 3.97 9.23
C GLY A 132 16.09 2.82 9.75
N LYS A 133 14.83 3.07 10.11
CA LYS A 133 13.90 2.05 10.60
C LYS A 133 13.00 1.55 9.48
N LYS A 134 12.48 0.33 9.64
CA LYS A 134 11.36 -0.11 8.81
C LYS A 134 10.08 0.49 9.38
N ILE A 135 9.16 0.87 8.50
CA ILE A 135 7.82 1.23 8.90
C ILE A 135 7.07 -0.09 9.06
N GLU A 136 6.58 -0.35 10.26
CA GLU A 136 5.90 -1.60 10.61
C GLU A 136 4.83 -1.34 11.66
N GLY A 137 3.82 -2.22 11.69
CA GLY A 137 2.69 -2.06 12.59
C GLY A 137 1.61 -3.10 12.33
N TYR A 138 0.44 -2.83 12.89
CA TYR A 138 -0.75 -3.64 12.66
C TYR A 138 -1.82 -2.81 11.96
N PHE A 139 -2.49 -3.42 11.00
CA PHE A 139 -3.63 -2.84 10.30
C PHE A 139 -4.88 -3.67 10.54
N SER A 140 -5.96 -3.02 10.98
CA SER A 140 -7.30 -3.59 11.07
C SER A 140 -8.30 -2.61 10.47
N PRO A 141 -9.02 -2.97 9.40
CA PRO A 141 -10.05 -2.13 8.81
C PRO A 141 -11.41 -2.25 9.53
N PHE A 142 -11.49 -3.04 10.61
CA PHE A 142 -12.69 -3.32 11.42
C PHE A 142 -12.43 -3.12 12.91
#